data_AF-A0A7V9D2H9-F1
#
_entry.id   AF-A0A7V9D2H9-F1
#
_cell.length_a   1.000
_cell.length_b   1.000
_cell.length_c   1.000
_cell.angle_alpha   90.00
_cell.angle_beta   90.00
_cell.angle_gamma   90.00
#
_symmetry.space_group_name_H-M   'P 1'
#
loop_
_entity.id
_entity.type
_entity.pdbx_description
1 polymer ?
#
loop_
_entity_poly.entity_id
_entity_poly.type
_entity_poly.pdbx_seq_one_letter_code
_entity_poly.pdbx_strand_id
1 'polypeptide(L)'
;MATTSVVGQVRNGMEVVTSDGESLGKVKETYIGTEPTSPLQQCDDETTVEVHRGGLFSKSTTMYVPCRALARVDGNTVTLNVDQQTANAKGWQHKPSWIGT
;
A
#
# COMPACT_ATOMS: atom_id res chain seq x y z
N MET A 1 -21.03 -8.44 12.01
CA MET A 1 -20.13 -7.28 11.95
C MET A 1 -19.22 -7.50 10.76
N ALA A 2 -19.31 -6.66 9.72
CA ALA A 2 -18.42 -6.78 8.57
C ALA A 2 -17.02 -6.30 9.00
N THR A 3 -16.03 -7.18 8.95
CA THR A 3 -14.62 -6.77 9.04
C THR A 3 -14.31 -5.97 7.79
N THR A 4 -14.37 -4.64 7.89
CA THR A 4 -13.95 -3.78 6.79
C THR A 4 -12.48 -4.05 6.53
N SER A 5 -12.19 -4.73 5.41
CA SER A 5 -10.83 -4.96 4.96
C SER A 5 -10.04 -3.63 4.96
N VAL A 6 -8.81 -3.65 5.48
CA VAL A 6 -7.95 -2.46 5.59
C VAL A 6 -7.76 -1.81 4.23
N VAL A 7 -7.59 -2.62 3.17
CA VAL A 7 -7.46 -2.09 1.81
C VAL A 7 -8.76 -1.47 1.29
N GLY A 8 -9.92 -1.93 1.73
CA GLY A 8 -11.21 -1.32 1.42
C GLY A 8 -11.37 0.12 1.95
N GLN A 9 -10.50 0.56 2.85
CA GLN A 9 -10.45 1.92 3.40
C GLN A 9 -9.41 2.80 2.71
N VAL A 10 -8.49 2.23 1.95
CA VAL A 10 -7.43 2.97 1.24
C VAL A 10 -8.03 3.80 0.12
N ARG A 11 -7.61 5.06 0.01
CA ARG A 11 -8.09 6.03 -1.00
C ARG A 11 -6.91 6.75 -1.64
N ASN A 12 -7.12 7.22 -2.88
CA ASN A 12 -6.18 8.09 -3.57
C ASN A 12 -5.83 9.33 -2.71
N GLY A 13 -4.55 9.69 -2.67
CA GLY A 13 -4.04 10.86 -1.95
C GLY A 13 -3.72 10.65 -0.48
N MET A 14 -4.08 9.49 0.12
CA MET A 14 -3.71 9.17 1.49
C MET A 14 -2.19 9.05 1.64
N GLU A 15 -1.67 9.50 2.78
CA GLU A 15 -0.24 9.37 3.10
C GLU A 15 0.06 7.94 3.53
N VAL A 16 1.16 7.37 3.06
CA VAL A 16 1.63 6.05 3.48
C VAL A 16 2.86 6.23 4.35
N VAL A 17 2.80 5.71 5.58
CA VAL A 17 3.90 5.78 6.56
C VAL A 17 4.31 4.38 7.01
N THR A 18 5.59 4.20 7.33
CA THR A 18 6.11 2.96 7.93
C THR A 18 5.80 2.88 9.42
N SER A 19 6.07 1.74 10.05
CA SER A 19 5.79 1.51 11.47
C SER A 19 6.62 2.40 12.41
N ASP A 20 7.77 2.89 11.93
CA ASP A 20 8.63 3.88 12.60
C ASP A 20 8.22 5.34 12.30
N GLY A 21 7.14 5.55 11.53
CA GLY A 21 6.56 6.86 11.26
C GLY A 21 7.14 7.59 10.05
N GLU A 22 8.05 6.97 9.30
CA GLU A 22 8.65 7.59 8.10
C GLU A 22 7.69 7.58 6.90
N SER A 23 7.58 8.71 6.21
CA SER A 23 6.69 8.84 5.06
C SER A 23 7.26 8.16 3.81
N LEU A 24 6.48 7.24 3.23
CA LEU A 24 6.78 6.58 1.96
C LEU A 24 6.24 7.35 0.76
N GLY A 25 5.23 8.20 0.93
CA GLY A 25 4.62 8.96 -0.14
C GLY A 25 3.11 8.92 -0.07
N LYS A 26 2.43 9.06 -1.21
CA LYS A 26 0.97 9.08 -1.27
C LYS A 26 0.43 7.96 -2.13
N VAL A 27 -0.71 7.43 -1.74
CA VAL A 27 -1.48 6.46 -2.52
C VAL A 27 -1.88 7.09 -3.84
N LYS A 28 -1.50 6.46 -4.94
CA LYS A 28 -1.97 6.78 -6.28
C LYS A 28 -3.17 5.93 -6.67
N GLU A 29 -3.06 4.62 -6.50
CA GLU A 29 -4.08 3.67 -6.94
C GLU A 29 -4.04 2.41 -6.06
N THR A 30 -5.13 1.64 -6.07
CA THR A 30 -5.21 0.34 -5.42
C THR A 30 -5.64 -0.66 -6.48
N TYR A 31 -4.79 -1.64 -6.71
CA TYR A 31 -5.04 -2.75 -7.61
C TYR A 31 -5.54 -3.92 -6.79
N ILE A 32 -6.78 -4.33 -7.05
CA ILE A 32 -7.35 -5.54 -6.47
C ILE A 32 -6.97 -6.70 -7.38
N GLY A 33 -6.29 -7.71 -6.82
CA GLY A 33 -5.93 -8.91 -7.55
C GLY A 33 -7.14 -9.84 -7.66
N THR A 34 -7.06 -11.00 -7.05
CA THR A 34 -8.21 -11.90 -6.92
C THR A 34 -9.18 -11.38 -5.86
N GLU A 35 -10.48 -11.29 -6.17
CA GLU A 35 -11.48 -10.91 -5.16
C GLU A 35 -11.36 -11.84 -3.94
N PRO A 36 -11.34 -11.29 -2.70
CA PRO A 36 -11.22 -12.09 -1.50
C PRO A 36 -12.36 -13.12 -1.45
N THR A 37 -12.00 -14.39 -1.50
CA THR A 37 -12.96 -15.51 -1.51
C THR A 37 -13.63 -15.73 -0.14
N SER A 38 -13.20 -14.99 0.87
CA SER A 38 -13.74 -15.03 2.23
C SER A 38 -13.93 -13.62 2.79
N PRO A 39 -15.08 -13.32 3.42
CA PRO A 39 -15.31 -12.05 4.10
C PRO A 39 -14.43 -11.87 5.36
N LEU A 40 -13.78 -12.94 5.83
CA LEU A 40 -12.78 -12.90 6.90
C LEU A 40 -11.37 -12.59 6.38
N GLN A 41 -11.17 -12.65 5.06
CA GLN A 41 -9.90 -12.34 4.45
C GLN A 41 -9.74 -10.82 4.40
N GLN A 42 -8.92 -10.31 5.31
CA GLN A 42 -8.64 -8.88 5.43
C GLN A 42 -7.90 -8.33 4.21
N CYS A 43 -7.23 -9.21 3.45
CA CYS A 43 -6.40 -8.88 2.30
C CYS A 43 -6.11 -10.16 1.48
N ASP A 44 -6.21 -10.11 0.16
CA ASP A 44 -5.64 -11.17 -0.70
C ASP A 44 -4.16 -10.91 -0.99
N ASP A 45 -3.42 -11.97 -1.36
CA ASP A 45 -1.97 -11.91 -1.56
C ASP A 45 -1.55 -11.11 -2.80
N GLU A 46 -2.49 -10.84 -3.71
CA GLU A 46 -2.23 -10.12 -4.95
C GLU A 46 -2.50 -8.63 -4.79
N THR A 47 -3.47 -8.22 -3.97
CA THR A 47 -3.90 -6.83 -3.82
C THR A 47 -2.72 -5.94 -3.43
N THR A 48 -2.56 -4.86 -4.20
CA THR A 48 -1.37 -4.01 -4.16
C THR A 48 -1.78 -2.54 -4.22
N VAL A 49 -1.16 -1.72 -3.37
CA VAL A 49 -1.33 -0.27 -3.34
C VAL A 49 -0.15 0.40 -4.04
N GLU A 50 -0.43 1.20 -5.06
CA GLU A 50 0.57 2.02 -5.72
C GLU A 50 0.80 3.30 -4.92
N VAL A 51 2.06 3.56 -4.59
CA VAL A 51 2.49 4.71 -3.78
C VAL A 51 3.50 5.51 -4.57
N HIS A 52 3.24 6.81 -4.71
CA HIS A 52 4.16 7.75 -5.36
C HIS A 52 4.91 8.55 -4.32
N ARG A 53 6.25 8.50 -4.41
CA ARG A 53 7.17 9.31 -3.62
C ARG A 53 7.77 10.37 -4.53
N GLY A 54 7.45 11.64 -4.28
CA GLY A 54 8.03 12.76 -5.04
C GLY A 54 7.46 14.11 -4.64
N GLY A 55 8.29 15.15 -4.81
CA GLY A 55 7.92 16.56 -4.75
C GLY A 55 8.40 17.28 -6.01
N LEU A 56 8.12 18.57 -6.13
CA LEU A 56 8.37 19.40 -7.34
C LEU A 56 9.82 19.34 -7.89
N PHE A 57 10.79 18.85 -7.10
CA PHE A 57 12.22 18.82 -7.43
C PHE A 57 12.89 17.45 -7.26
N SER A 58 12.15 16.38 -6.92
CA SER A 58 12.73 15.05 -6.67
C SER A 58 12.28 14.06 -7.74
N LYS A 59 13.16 13.12 -8.13
CA LYS A 59 12.79 12.00 -9.02
C LYS A 59 11.61 11.25 -8.42
N SER A 60 10.48 11.23 -9.14
CA SER A 60 9.31 10.46 -8.77
C SER A 60 9.69 8.97 -8.70
N THR A 61 9.51 8.37 -7.54
CA THR A 61 9.69 6.94 -7.32
C THR A 61 8.33 6.30 -7.05
N THR A 62 8.00 5.26 -7.81
CA THR A 62 6.77 4.48 -7.61
C THR A 62 7.10 3.23 -6.80
N MET A 63 6.24 2.90 -5.84
CA MET A 63 6.29 1.68 -5.04
C MET A 63 4.95 0.94 -5.13
N TYR A 64 5.02 -0.38 -5.15
CA TYR A 64 3.88 -1.29 -5.21
C TYR A 64 3.83 -2.07 -3.90
N VAL A 65 3.07 -1.55 -2.94
CA VAL A 65 3.01 -2.06 -1.57
C VAL A 65 1.95 -3.16 -1.50
N PRO A 66 2.31 -4.41 -1.17
CA PRO A 66 1.33 -5.48 -1.07
C PRO A 66 0.44 -5.24 0.14
N CYS A 67 -0.85 -5.56 0.04
CA CYS A 67 -1.81 -5.19 1.07
C CYS A 67 -1.55 -5.89 2.44
N ARG A 68 -0.83 -7.03 2.46
CA ARG A 68 -0.31 -7.66 3.69
C ARG A 68 0.66 -6.78 4.49
N ALA A 69 1.25 -5.76 3.86
CA ALA A 69 2.11 -4.80 4.53
C ALA A 69 1.31 -3.69 5.23
N LEU A 70 0.00 -3.57 4.98
CA LEU A 70 -0.85 -2.56 5.61
C LEU A 70 -1.24 -3.02 7.01
N ALA A 71 -0.91 -2.23 8.02
CA ALA A 71 -1.31 -2.48 9.41
C ALA A 71 -2.69 -1.90 9.70
N ARG A 72 -2.90 -0.63 9.32
CA ARG A 72 -4.12 0.12 9.61
C ARG A 72 -4.28 1.31 8.67
N VAL A 73 -5.51 1.80 8.59
CA VAL A 73 -5.86 3.09 7.99
C VAL A 73 -6.48 3.96 9.09
N ASP A 74 -5.96 5.15 9.29
CA ASP A 74 -6.42 6.12 10.27
C ASP A 74 -6.48 7.52 9.66
N GLY A 75 -7.70 8.09 9.60
CA GLY A 75 -7.92 9.40 8.99
C GLY A 75 -7.47 9.41 7.53
N ASN A 76 -6.43 10.18 7.22
CA ASN A 76 -5.84 10.30 5.88
C ASN A 76 -4.49 9.57 5.74
N THR A 77 -4.20 8.65 6.65
CA THR A 77 -2.92 7.95 6.74
C THR A 77 -3.11 6.44 6.67
N VAL A 78 -2.21 5.78 5.95
CA VAL A 78 -2.07 4.34 5.85
C VAL A 78 -0.76 3.97 6.54
N THR A 79 -0.84 3.25 7.66
CA THR A 79 0.36 2.79 8.38
C THR A 79 0.73 1.39 7.93
N LEU A 80 2.01 1.16 7.62
CA LEU A 80 2.55 -0.16 7.33
C LEU A 80 2.98 -0.90 8.60
N ASN A 81 3.02 -2.23 8.54
CA ASN A 81 3.54 -3.10 9.60
C ASN A 81 5.06 -3.35 9.50
N VAL A 82 5.76 -2.59 8.67
CA VAL A 82 7.23 -2.67 8.49
C VAL A 82 7.86 -1.29 8.64
N ASP A 83 9.12 -1.27 9.09
CA ASP A 83 9.95 -0.07 9.19
C ASP A 83 10.51 0.37 7.82
N GLN A 84 11.13 1.54 7.79
CA GLN A 84 11.69 2.12 6.56
C GLN A 84 12.78 1.25 5.93
N GLN A 85 13.66 0.66 6.75
CA GLN A 85 14.75 -0.18 6.27
C GLN A 85 14.21 -1.43 5.57
N THR A 86 13.23 -2.10 6.17
CA THR A 86 12.57 -3.27 5.64
C THR A 86 11.80 -2.93 4.37
N ALA A 87 11.05 -1.82 4.35
CA ALA A 87 10.33 -1.36 3.17
C ALA A 87 11.27 -1.16 1.96
N ASN A 88 12.42 -0.52 2.16
CA ASN A 88 13.41 -0.31 1.12
C ASN A 88 14.04 -1.62 0.60
N ALA A 89 14.18 -2.63 1.46
CA ALA A 89 14.78 -3.93 1.10
C ALA A 89 13.82 -4.88 0.36
N LYS A 90 12.50 -4.63 0.38
CA LYS A 90 11.48 -5.53 -0.17
C LYS A 90 11.32 -5.49 -1.69
N GLY A 91 12.02 -4.59 -2.38
CA GLY A 91 11.99 -4.50 -3.85
C GLY A 91 10.65 -4.02 -4.41
N TRP A 92 9.88 -3.25 -3.65
CA TRP A 92 8.57 -2.74 -4.05
C TRP A 92 8.61 -1.75 -5.23
N GLN A 93 9.81 -1.40 -5.75
CA GLN A 93 9.92 -0.57 -6.96
C GLN A 93 9.48 -1.32 -8.23
N HIS A 94 9.37 -2.65 -8.18
CA HIS A 94 8.93 -3.46 -9.30
C HIS A 94 7.41 -3.58 -9.34
N LYS A 95 6.80 -3.16 -10.46
CA LYS A 95 5.39 -3.39 -10.73
C LYS A 95 5.13 -4.90 -10.79
N PRO A 96 4.22 -5.46 -9.97
CA PRO A 96 3.85 -6.86 -10.09
C PRO A 96 3.34 -7.17 -11.50
N SER A 97 3.71 -8.34 -12.04
CA SER A 97 3.45 -8.69 -13.46
C SER A 97 1.98 -8.84 -13.82
N TRP A 98 1.12 -9.16 -12.84
CA TRP A 98 -0.33 -9.24 -13.02
C TRP A 98 -0.97 -7.85 -13.12
N ILE A 99 -0.29 -6.81 -12.61
CA ILE A 99 -0.69 -5.42 -12.82
C ILE A 99 -0.22 -5.03 -14.22
N GLY A 100 -1.03 -5.40 -15.20
CA GLY A 100 -0.79 -5.15 -16.61
C GLY A 100 -0.58 -3.67 -16.94
N THR A 101 0.23 -3.48 -17.99
CA THR A 101 0.21 -2.34 -18.92
C THR A 101 -1.19 -1.89 -19.29
#